data_AF-A0A7V9PTS1-F1
#
_entry.id   AF-A0A7V9PTS1-F1
#
_cell.length_a   1.000
_cell.length_b   1.000
_cell.length_c   1.000
_cell.angle_alpha   90.00
_cell.angle_beta   90.00
_cell.angle_gamma   90.00
#
_symmetry.space_group_name_H-M   'P 1'
#
loop_
_entity.id
_entity.type
_entity.pdbx_description
1 polymer ?
#
loop_
_entity_poly.entity_id
_entity_poly.type
_entity_poly.pdbx_seq_one_letter_code
_entity_poly.pdbx_strand_id
1 'polypeptide(L)' 'ALRSAALAAGCPATDLVAGHVAAIDALLTDWHGQRGVDLPARVRATREGDRLRLVARVPG' A
#
# COMPACT_ATOMS: atom_id res chain seq x y z
N ALA A 1 -3.62 -8.01 -8.62
CA ALA A 1 -4.19 -6.65 -8.54
C ALA A 1 -3.41 -5.74 -7.58
N LEU A 2 -3.22 -6.12 -6.31
CA LEU A 2 -2.54 -5.26 -5.32
C LEU A 2 -1.09 -4.92 -5.69
N ARG A 3 -0.31 -5.92 -6.11
CA ARG A 3 1.08 -5.71 -6.55
C ARG A 3 1.17 -4.69 -7.70
N SER A 4 0.35 -4.85 -8.74
CA SER A 4 0.33 -3.92 -9.88
C SER A 4 -0.11 -2.51 -9.49
N ALA A 5 -1.04 -2.36 -8.54
CA ALA A 5 -1.45 -1.05 -8.04
C ALA A 5 -0.32 -0.35 -7.27
N ALA A 6 0.45 -1.08 -6.45
CA ALA A 6 1.61 -0.53 -5.76
C ALA A 6 2.73 -0.11 -6.73
N LEU A 7 2.97 -0.89 -7.80
CA LEU A 7 3.89 -0.51 -8.87
C LEU A 7 3.43 0.77 -9.59
N ALA A 8 2.15 0.86 -9.94
CA ALA A 8 1.57 2.04 -10.58
C ALA A 8 1.63 3.29 -9.67
N ALA A 9 1.58 3.10 -8.36
CA ALA A 9 1.76 4.17 -7.37
C ALA A 9 3.22 4.61 -7.19
N GLY A 10 4.18 3.98 -7.87
CA GLY A 10 5.60 4.35 -7.86
C GLY A 10 6.50 3.48 -6.97
N CYS A 11 5.99 2.38 -6.42
CA CYS A 11 6.83 1.45 -5.67
C CYS A 11 7.72 0.65 -6.65
N PRO A 12 9.06 0.60 -6.47
CA PRO A 12 9.92 -0.20 -7.31
C PRO A 12 9.66 -1.69 -7.12
N ALA A 13 9.68 -2.45 -8.22
CA ALA A 13 9.40 -3.88 -8.20
C ALA A 13 10.43 -4.70 -7.41
N THR A 14 11.65 -4.20 -7.28
CA THR A 14 12.76 -4.82 -6.54
C THR A 14 12.52 -4.80 -5.04
N ASP A 15 11.85 -3.76 -4.53
CA ASP A 15 11.68 -3.54 -3.10
C ASP A 15 10.27 -3.96 -2.63
N LEU A 16 9.32 -4.08 -3.57
CA LEU A 16 7.97 -4.56 -3.33
C LEU A 16 7.94 -6.09 -3.15
N VAL A 17 8.20 -6.54 -1.92
CA VAL A 17 8.12 -7.96 -1.54
C VAL A 17 6.71 -8.42 -1.13
N ALA A 18 6.52 -9.74 -1.03
CA ALA A 18 5.24 -10.37 -0.67
C ALA A 18 4.68 -9.86 0.68
N GLY A 19 5.53 -9.59 1.67
CA GLY A 19 5.12 -9.04 2.96
C GLY A 19 4.41 -7.68 2.83
N HIS A 20 4.86 -6.82 1.91
CA HIS A 20 4.18 -5.55 1.64
C HIS A 20 2.80 -5.77 1.02
N VAL A 21 2.69 -6.70 0.06
CA VAL A 21 1.40 -7.02 -0.58
C VAL A 21 0.41 -7.59 0.43
N ALA A 22 0.86 -8.48 1.32
CA ALA A 22 0.04 -9.01 2.40
C ALA A 22 -0.42 -7.93 3.38
N ALA A 23 0.47 -6.99 3.72
CA ALA A 23 0.13 -5.88 4.60
C ALA A 23 -0.89 -4.91 3.99
N ILE A 24 -0.86 -4.71 2.65
CA ILE A 24 -1.89 -3.97 1.93
C ILE A 24 -3.22 -4.73 1.94
N ASP A 25 -3.20 -6.04 1.70
CA ASP A 25 -4.40 -6.88 1.69
C ASP A 25 -5.10 -6.86 3.05
N ALA A 26 -4.32 -6.97 4.14
CA ALA A 26 -4.81 -6.93 5.51
C ALA A 26 -5.57 -5.65 5.85
N LEU A 27 -5.30 -4.53 5.17
CA LEU A 27 -6.11 -3.32 5.37
C LEU A 27 -7.59 -3.55 5.04
N LEU A 28 -7.90 -4.42 4.07
CA LEU A 28 -9.27 -4.72 3.66
C LEU A 28 -9.81 -5.99 4.31
N THR A 29 -8.96 -7.02 4.49
CA THR A 29 -9.38 -8.36 4.92
C THR A 29 -9.24 -8.60 6.42
N ASP A 30 -8.37 -7.85 7.10
CA ASP A 30 -8.03 -8.03 8.52
C ASP A 30 -7.93 -6.68 9.26
N TRP A 31 -8.98 -5.88 9.12
CA TRP A 31 -9.02 -4.52 9.67
C TRP A 31 -9.28 -4.50 11.17
N HIS A 32 -8.33 -3.93 11.92
CA HIS A 32 -8.39 -3.74 13.38
C HIS A 32 -8.14 -2.28 13.79
N GLY A 33 -8.36 -1.33 12.86
CA GLY A 33 -8.11 0.10 13.08
C GLY A 33 -6.76 0.62 12.55
N GLN A 34 -6.14 -0.08 11.59
CA GLN A 34 -4.82 0.30 11.07
C GLN A 34 -4.88 1.65 10.33
N ARG A 35 -3.96 2.57 10.59
CA ARG A 35 -3.96 3.89 9.91
C ARG A 35 -3.48 3.87 8.45
N GLY A 36 -3.08 2.69 7.95
CA GLY A 36 -2.44 2.48 6.66
C GLY A 36 -1.06 1.83 6.80
N VAL A 37 -0.47 1.42 5.68
CA VAL A 37 0.86 0.81 5.59
C VAL A 37 1.78 1.65 4.72
N ASP A 38 3.00 1.82 5.19
CA ASP A 38 4.08 2.38 4.38
C ASP A 38 4.68 1.30 3.51
N LEU A 39 4.89 1.66 2.26
CA LEU A 39 5.54 0.85 1.24
C LEU A 39 6.86 1.51 0.84
N PRO A 40 7.74 0.76 0.16
CA PRO A 40 8.96 1.32 -0.39
C PRO A 40 8.72 2.52 -1.31
N ALA A 41 9.77 3.32 -1.51
CA ALA A 41 9.73 4.57 -2.28
C ALA A 41 8.69 5.59 -1.80
N ARG A 42 8.42 5.62 -0.49
CA ARG A 42 7.50 6.58 0.16
C ARG A 42 6.06 6.49 -0.37
N VAL A 43 5.66 5.32 -0.86
CA VAL A 43 4.25 5.07 -1.18
C VAL A 43 3.53 4.70 0.13
N ARG A 44 2.33 5.23 0.33
CA ARG A 44 1.46 4.86 1.46
C ARG A 44 0.16 4.28 0.92
N ALA A 45 -0.23 3.12 1.45
CA ALA A 45 -1.55 2.55 1.22
C ALA A 45 -2.44 2.79 2.44
N THR A 46 -3.66 3.26 2.21
CA THR A 46 -4.67 3.52 3.24
C THR A 46 -6.00 2.93 2.81
N ARG A 47 -6.82 2.54 3.79
CA ARG A 47 -8.21 2.16 3.55
C ARG A 47 -9.11 3.39 3.71
N GLU A 48 -10.02 3.58 2.75
CA GLU A 48 -11.06 4.62 2.74
C GLU A 48 -12.42 3.94 2.57
N GLY A 49 -13.09 3.64 3.69
CA GLY A 49 -14.29 2.79 3.67
C GLY A 49 -13.93 1.44 3.03
N ASP A 50 -14.61 1.05 1.96
CA ASP A 50 -14.34 -0.24 1.28
C ASP A 50 -13.36 -0.13 0.11
N ARG A 51 -12.60 0.97 0.03
CA ARG A 51 -11.61 1.20 -1.02
C ARG A 51 -10.21 1.25 -0.45
N LEU A 52 -9.25 0.82 -1.26
CA LEU A 52 -7.83 0.99 -0.99
C LEU A 52 -7.30 2.16 -1.82
N ARG A 53 -6.62 3.10 -1.17
CA ARG A 53 -5.95 4.23 -1.81
C ARG A 53 -4.45 4.10 -1.64
N LEU A 54 -3.71 4.16 -2.75
CA LEU A 54 -2.25 4.17 -2.78
C LEU A 54 -1.78 5.52 -3.30
N VAL A 55 -0.89 6.18 -2.55
CA VAL A 55 -0.32 7.47 -2.96
C VAL A 55 1.17 7.54 -2.70
N ALA A 56 1.91 8.05 -3.68
CA ALA A 56 3.27 8.50 -3.46
C ALA A 56 3.24 9.75 -2.55
N ARG A 57 3.95 9.71 -1.43
CA ARG A 57 4.26 10.92 -0.67
C ARG A 57 5.41 11.64 -1.35
N VAL A 58 5.08 12.71 -2.07
CA VAL A 58 6.06 13.68 -2.52
C VAL A 58 6.66 14.35 -1.28
N PRO A 59 7.99 14.35 -1.07
CA PRO A 59 8.57 15.24 -0.07
C PRO A 59 8.29 16.68 -0.47
N GLY A 60 7.70 17.44 0.45
CA GLY A 60 7.69 18.90 0.37
C GLY A 60 9.09 19.48 0.54
#